data_AF-A0A523CWC4-F1
#
_entry.id   AF-A0A523CWC4-F1
#
_cell.length_a   1.000
_cell.length_b   1.000
_cell.length_c   1.000
_cell.angle_alpha   90.00
_cell.angle_beta   90.00
_cell.angle_gamma   90.00
#
_symmetry.space_group_name_H-M   'P 1'
#
loop_
_entity.id
_entity.type
_entity.pdbx_description
1 polymer ?
#
loop_
_entity_poly.entity_id
_entity_poly.type
_entity_poly.pdbx_seq_one_letter_code
_entity_poly.pdbx_strand_id
1 'polypeptide(L)'
;MISQSIGAGAQVILRVIIKILVFLRITPNHLTFLGFVMSIVTAYTFARGRFTTAGVILIIAGLFDMVDGMVARNTNSATPFGAFFDSVMDRYSDLIMYLGLIIWYGQQDRLTYVVLVGVVMMGSVMTSYTRARAESLIPQCKVGFLERPERIVLLIIGSFYYMDPIVWVIAVLSNWTVVHRILYTRARMMGRPAWVLAHQKQEEKEGESRQETGDRKLEPGERVSAESTSPDYS
;
A
#
# COMPACT_ATOMS: atom_id res chain seq x y z
N MET A 1 -12.28 11.71 -18.78
CA MET A 1 -13.32 10.74 -19.23
C MET A 1 -12.85 9.28 -19.18
N ILE A 2 -11.58 8.95 -19.48
CA ILE A 2 -11.06 7.57 -19.41
C ILE A 2 -11.02 6.99 -17.98
N SER A 3 -10.74 7.83 -16.97
CA SER A 3 -10.70 7.41 -15.55
C SER A 3 -12.05 6.96 -14.98
N GLN A 4 -13.18 7.41 -15.54
CA GLN A 4 -14.52 7.00 -15.09
C GLN A 4 -14.97 5.67 -15.74
N SER A 5 -14.55 5.40 -16.97
CA SER A 5 -14.86 4.16 -17.70
C SER A 5 -14.07 2.96 -17.17
N ILE A 6 -12.81 3.16 -16.77
CA ILE A 6 -12.00 2.11 -16.10
C ILE A 6 -12.59 1.78 -14.72
N GLY A 7 -13.06 2.79 -14.00
CA GLY A 7 -13.78 2.62 -12.73
C GLY A 7 -15.08 1.82 -12.87
N ALA A 8 -15.85 2.05 -13.94
CA ALA A 8 -17.10 1.34 -14.18
C ALA A 8 -16.88 -0.16 -14.51
N GLY A 9 -15.91 -0.48 -15.37
CA GLY A 9 -15.57 -1.88 -15.69
C GLY A 9 -15.03 -2.65 -14.48
N ALA A 10 -14.12 -2.02 -13.72
CA ALA A 10 -13.62 -2.58 -12.47
C ALA A 10 -14.76 -2.79 -11.45
N GLN A 11 -15.72 -1.88 -11.36
CA GLN A 11 -16.88 -2.03 -10.46
C GLN A 11 -17.87 -3.12 -10.88
N VAL A 12 -18.00 -3.43 -12.17
CA VAL A 12 -18.84 -4.55 -12.64
C VAL A 12 -18.18 -5.88 -12.29
N ILE A 13 -16.88 -6.02 -12.58
CA ILE A 13 -16.09 -7.20 -12.22
C ILE A 13 -16.10 -7.40 -10.70
N LEU A 14 -15.88 -6.31 -9.95
CA LEU A 14 -15.94 -6.31 -8.49
C LEU A 14 -17.30 -6.77 -7.98
N ARG A 15 -18.41 -6.29 -8.55
CA ARG A 15 -19.76 -6.71 -8.16
C ARG A 15 -20.03 -8.19 -8.45
N VAL A 16 -19.52 -8.73 -9.56
CA VAL A 16 -19.64 -10.16 -9.88
C VAL A 16 -18.84 -10.99 -8.87
N ILE A 17 -17.60 -10.58 -8.58
CA ILE A 17 -16.74 -11.25 -7.61
C ILE A 17 -17.35 -11.21 -6.21
N ILE A 18 -17.83 -10.04 -5.75
CA ILE A 18 -18.55 -9.90 -4.46
C ILE A 18 -19.75 -10.84 -4.40
N LYS A 19 -20.58 -10.90 -5.46
CA LYS A 19 -21.74 -11.80 -5.50
C LYS A 19 -21.32 -13.26 -5.40
N ILE A 20 -20.25 -13.67 -6.07
CA ILE A 20 -19.72 -15.04 -6.02
C ILE A 20 -19.17 -15.36 -4.63
N LEU A 21 -18.40 -14.46 -4.01
CA LEU A 21 -17.86 -14.67 -2.65
C LEU A 21 -18.96 -14.75 -1.59
N VAL A 22 -19.95 -13.87 -1.67
CA VAL A 22 -21.12 -13.89 -0.77
C VAL A 22 -21.95 -15.16 -0.97
N PHE A 23 -22.13 -15.58 -2.23
CA PHE A 23 -22.83 -16.83 -2.56
C PHE A 23 -22.10 -18.07 -2.05
N LEU A 24 -20.77 -18.10 -2.13
CA LEU A 24 -19.93 -19.20 -1.65
C LEU A 24 -19.60 -19.15 -0.14
N ARG A 25 -20.08 -18.13 0.59
CA ARG A 25 -19.76 -17.90 2.03
C ARG A 25 -18.26 -17.89 2.33
N ILE A 26 -17.44 -17.41 1.38
CA ILE A 26 -15.99 -17.33 1.55
C ILE A 26 -15.67 -16.17 2.51
N THR A 27 -15.10 -16.49 3.67
CA THR A 27 -14.65 -15.46 4.62
C THR A 27 -13.34 -14.80 4.16
N PRO A 28 -13.06 -13.55 4.53
CA PRO A 28 -11.80 -12.87 4.16
C PRO A 28 -10.54 -13.67 4.50
N ASN A 29 -10.56 -14.46 5.58
CA ASN A 29 -9.43 -15.31 5.97
C ASN A 29 -9.10 -16.40 4.92
N HIS A 30 -10.08 -16.89 4.16
CA HIS A 30 -9.82 -17.84 3.08
C HIS A 30 -9.08 -17.19 1.91
N LEU A 31 -9.32 -15.90 1.65
CA LEU A 31 -8.64 -15.13 0.61
C LEU A 31 -7.19 -14.89 1.00
N THR A 32 -6.94 -14.46 2.23
CA THR A 32 -5.57 -14.37 2.79
C THR A 32 -4.85 -15.72 2.69
N PHE A 33 -5.53 -16.82 3.02
CA PHE A 33 -4.95 -18.16 2.90
C PHE A 33 -4.67 -18.56 1.44
N LEU A 34 -5.53 -18.17 0.50
CA LEU A 34 -5.30 -18.37 -0.93
C LEU A 34 -4.08 -17.59 -1.41
N GLY A 35 -3.91 -16.34 -1.00
CA GLY A 35 -2.71 -15.54 -1.29
C GLY A 35 -1.43 -16.19 -0.75
N PHE A 36 -1.51 -16.78 0.44
CA PHE A 36 -0.42 -17.57 1.03
C PHE A 36 -0.09 -18.82 0.18
N VAL A 37 -1.09 -19.57 -0.28
CA VAL A 37 -0.89 -20.72 -1.18
C VAL A 37 -0.24 -20.27 -2.50
N MET A 38 -0.69 -19.16 -3.09
CA MET A 38 -0.08 -18.59 -4.30
C MET A 38 1.39 -18.23 -4.08
N SER A 39 1.76 -17.76 -2.89
CA SER A 39 3.14 -17.46 -2.51
C SER A 39 4.01 -18.73 -2.43
N ILE A 40 3.46 -19.86 -1.96
CA ILE A 40 4.14 -21.17 -1.99
C ILE A 40 4.39 -21.62 -3.43
N VAL A 41 3.39 -21.51 -4.31
CA VAL A 41 3.53 -21.87 -5.74
C VAL A 41 4.58 -20.96 -6.42
N THR A 42 4.59 -19.67 -6.08
CA THR A 42 5.60 -18.71 -6.55
C THR A 42 6.99 -19.12 -6.08
N ALA A 43 7.17 -19.46 -4.80
CA ALA A 43 8.45 -19.92 -4.27
C ALA A 43 8.95 -21.19 -4.96
N TYR A 44 8.05 -22.16 -5.19
CA TYR A 44 8.38 -23.39 -5.91
C TYR A 44 8.83 -23.10 -7.35
N THR A 45 8.15 -22.20 -8.05
CA THR A 45 8.52 -21.84 -9.43
C THR A 45 9.84 -21.06 -9.49
N PHE A 46 10.12 -20.17 -8.52
CA PHE A 46 11.44 -19.56 -8.36
C PHE A 46 12.53 -20.60 -8.12
N ALA A 47 12.31 -21.55 -7.20
CA ALA A 47 13.27 -22.62 -6.90
C ALA A 47 13.59 -23.51 -8.12
N ARG A 48 12.71 -23.58 -9.11
CA ARG A 48 12.90 -24.30 -10.38
C ARG A 48 13.51 -23.44 -11.49
N GLY A 49 13.84 -22.17 -11.21
CA GLY A 49 14.36 -21.22 -12.19
C GLY A 49 13.33 -20.74 -13.20
N ARG A 50 12.05 -21.01 -12.99
CA ARG A 50 10.94 -20.60 -13.89
C ARG A 50 10.48 -19.19 -13.55
N PHE A 51 11.37 -18.22 -13.66
CA PHE A 51 11.14 -16.83 -13.25
C PHE A 51 9.93 -16.20 -13.93
N THR A 52 9.79 -16.34 -15.25
CA THR A 52 8.64 -15.77 -15.97
C THR A 52 7.31 -16.31 -15.46
N THR A 53 7.23 -17.61 -15.16
CA THR A 53 6.02 -18.22 -14.58
C THR A 53 5.74 -17.67 -13.18
N ALA A 54 6.76 -17.55 -12.34
CA ALA A 54 6.64 -16.94 -11.01
C ALA A 54 6.15 -15.48 -11.10
N GLY A 55 6.66 -14.70 -12.05
CA GLY A 55 6.22 -13.32 -12.32
C GLY A 55 4.75 -13.23 -12.73
N VAL A 56 4.29 -14.14 -13.58
CA VAL A 56 2.86 -14.21 -13.96
C VAL A 56 1.99 -14.57 -12.75
N ILE A 57 2.41 -15.53 -11.92
CA ILE A 57 1.68 -15.91 -10.71
C ILE A 57 1.61 -14.73 -9.73
N LEU A 58 2.70 -13.98 -9.55
CA LEU A 58 2.74 -12.77 -8.72
C LEU A 58 1.77 -11.69 -9.21
N ILE A 59 1.70 -11.46 -10.53
CA ILE A 59 0.74 -10.52 -11.10
C ILE A 59 -0.69 -10.97 -10.80
N ILE A 60 -0.99 -12.26 -11.03
CA ILE A 60 -2.32 -12.82 -10.77
C ILE A 60 -2.67 -12.69 -9.29
N ALA A 61 -1.75 -13.05 -8.38
CA ALA A 61 -1.95 -12.92 -6.94
C ALA A 61 -2.18 -11.46 -6.52
N GLY A 62 -1.39 -10.52 -7.04
CA GLY A 62 -1.56 -9.09 -6.76
C GLY A 62 -2.91 -8.54 -7.26
N LEU A 63 -3.40 -9.01 -8.40
CA LEU A 63 -4.73 -8.66 -8.90
C LEU A 63 -5.83 -9.18 -7.97
N PHE A 64 -5.72 -10.42 -7.48
CA PHE A 64 -6.66 -10.97 -6.51
C PHE A 64 -6.63 -10.19 -5.18
N ASP A 65 -5.45 -9.91 -4.62
CA ASP A 65 -5.31 -9.10 -3.39
C ASP A 65 -5.95 -7.70 -3.52
N MET A 66 -5.77 -7.05 -4.68
CA MET A 66 -6.40 -5.75 -4.95
C MET A 66 -7.93 -5.84 -4.97
N VAL A 67 -8.46 -6.88 -5.61
CA VAL A 67 -9.90 -7.12 -5.68
C VAL A 67 -10.45 -7.44 -4.28
N ASP A 68 -9.78 -8.31 -3.53
CA ASP A 68 -10.18 -8.74 -2.19
C ASP A 68 -10.18 -7.58 -1.20
N GLY A 69 -9.18 -6.71 -1.26
CA GLY A 69 -9.12 -5.49 -0.46
C GLY A 69 -10.26 -4.50 -0.79
N MET A 70 -10.70 -4.43 -2.05
CA MET A 70 -11.88 -3.64 -2.43
C MET A 70 -13.17 -4.29 -1.97
N VAL A 71 -13.28 -5.62 -2.02
CA VAL A 71 -14.44 -6.37 -1.51
C VAL A 71 -14.59 -6.15 -0.01
N ALA A 72 -13.54 -6.38 0.78
CA ALA A 72 -13.58 -6.27 2.23
C ALA A 72 -13.99 -4.88 2.72
N ARG A 73 -13.55 -3.82 2.03
CA ARG A 73 -13.95 -2.43 2.32
C ARG A 73 -15.42 -2.16 2.03
N ASN A 74 -15.98 -2.77 0.97
CA ASN A 74 -17.36 -2.54 0.56
C ASN A 74 -18.38 -3.42 1.30
N THR A 75 -17.96 -4.54 1.89
CA THR A 75 -18.84 -5.48 2.60
C THR A 75 -18.86 -5.29 4.12
N ASN A 76 -18.17 -4.28 4.68
CA ASN A 76 -18.05 -4.03 6.13
C ASN A 76 -17.67 -5.29 6.95
N SER A 77 -17.00 -6.25 6.32
CA SER A 77 -16.67 -7.56 6.92
C SER A 77 -15.27 -7.60 7.54
N ALA A 78 -14.61 -6.44 7.67
CA ALA A 78 -13.29 -6.32 8.26
C ALA A 78 -13.36 -6.56 9.78
N THR A 79 -12.57 -7.50 10.27
CA THR A 79 -12.46 -7.80 11.72
C THR A 79 -11.04 -7.51 12.21
N PRO A 80 -10.85 -7.11 13.49
CA PRO A 80 -9.52 -6.90 14.05
C PRO A 80 -8.62 -8.14 13.96
N PHE A 81 -9.19 -9.33 14.18
CA PHE A 81 -8.47 -10.59 14.02
C PHE A 81 -8.07 -10.85 12.57
N GLY A 82 -8.97 -10.61 11.61
CA GLY A 82 -8.67 -10.74 10.19
C GLY A 82 -7.52 -9.84 9.76
N ALA A 83 -7.50 -8.58 10.20
CA ALA A 83 -6.40 -7.65 9.92
C ALA A 83 -5.06 -8.11 10.52
N PHE A 84 -5.08 -8.70 11.73
CA PHE A 84 -3.90 -9.31 12.33
C PHE A 84 -3.43 -10.55 11.55
N PHE A 85 -4.36 -11.44 11.20
CA PHE A 85 -4.07 -12.67 10.45
C PHE A 85 -3.49 -12.38 9.07
N ASP A 86 -4.10 -11.46 8.33
CA ASP A 86 -3.64 -10.95 7.04
C ASP A 86 -2.22 -10.39 7.13
N SER A 87 -2.01 -9.55 8.14
CA SER A 87 -0.68 -9.08 8.49
C SER A 87 0.31 -10.21 8.67
N VAL A 88 0.04 -11.21 9.51
CA VAL A 88 0.97 -12.32 9.76
C VAL A 88 1.24 -13.13 8.48
N MET A 89 0.19 -13.48 7.75
CA MET A 89 0.28 -14.26 6.50
C MET A 89 1.07 -13.53 5.41
N ASP A 90 0.99 -12.21 5.33
CA ASP A 90 1.83 -11.40 4.43
C ASP A 90 3.32 -11.57 4.70
N ARG A 91 3.74 -11.61 5.97
CA ARG A 91 5.16 -11.82 6.32
C ARG A 91 5.60 -13.22 5.91
N TYR A 92 4.77 -14.23 6.19
CA TYR A 92 5.09 -15.61 5.79
C TYR A 92 5.17 -15.75 4.27
N SER A 93 4.24 -15.12 3.54
CA SER A 93 4.21 -15.09 2.08
C SER A 93 5.51 -14.50 1.52
N ASP A 94 5.91 -13.31 1.99
CA ASP A 94 7.17 -12.67 1.60
C ASP A 94 8.37 -13.59 1.86
N LEU A 95 8.47 -14.18 3.05
CA LEU A 95 9.58 -15.05 3.44
C LEU A 95 9.66 -16.33 2.59
N ILE A 96 8.53 -16.96 2.30
CA ILE A 96 8.47 -18.16 1.47
C ILE A 96 8.90 -17.86 0.04
N MET A 97 8.47 -16.73 -0.54
CA MET A 97 8.91 -16.34 -1.89
C MET A 97 10.42 -16.15 -1.95
N TYR A 98 11.02 -15.48 -0.96
CA TYR A 98 12.48 -15.35 -0.88
C TYR A 98 13.19 -16.68 -0.62
N LEU A 99 12.58 -17.61 0.11
CA LEU A 99 13.11 -18.96 0.27
C LEU A 99 13.24 -19.69 -1.08
N GLY A 100 12.28 -19.51 -1.98
CA GLY A 100 12.38 -20.01 -3.35
C GLY A 100 13.61 -19.49 -4.10
N LEU A 101 13.92 -18.20 -3.94
CA LEU A 101 15.14 -17.59 -4.50
C LEU A 101 16.42 -18.12 -3.85
N ILE A 102 16.43 -18.32 -2.52
CA ILE A 102 17.56 -18.94 -1.82
C ILE A 102 17.86 -20.33 -2.39
N ILE A 103 16.83 -21.16 -2.56
CA ILE A 103 16.99 -22.51 -3.11
C ILE A 103 17.57 -22.44 -4.52
N TRP A 104 17.04 -21.55 -5.37
CA TRP A 104 17.55 -21.37 -6.73
C TRP A 104 19.03 -20.94 -6.75
N TYR A 105 19.40 -19.89 -6.02
CA TYR A 105 20.78 -19.41 -5.99
C TYR A 105 21.74 -20.42 -5.34
N GLY A 106 21.25 -21.20 -4.37
CA GLY A 106 22.00 -22.30 -3.77
C GLY A 106 22.29 -23.42 -4.76
N GLN A 107 21.33 -23.79 -5.61
CA GLN A 107 21.52 -24.79 -6.68
C GLN A 107 22.51 -24.34 -7.76
N GLN A 108 22.77 -23.03 -7.87
CA GLN A 108 23.72 -22.45 -8.82
C GLN A 108 25.09 -22.17 -8.15
N ASP A 109 25.31 -22.63 -6.92
CA ASP A 109 26.51 -22.39 -6.11
C ASP A 109 26.85 -20.89 -5.92
N ARG A 110 25.85 -20.02 -5.99
CA ARG A 110 26.02 -18.56 -5.87
C ARG A 110 25.82 -18.10 -4.43
N LEU A 111 26.77 -18.46 -3.55
CA LEU A 111 26.69 -18.16 -2.12
C LEU A 111 26.43 -16.67 -1.80
N THR A 112 27.05 -15.76 -2.56
CA THR A 112 26.84 -14.32 -2.40
C THR A 112 25.36 -13.94 -2.51
N TYR A 113 24.63 -14.50 -3.48
CA TYR A 113 23.21 -14.21 -3.66
C TYR A 113 22.34 -14.90 -2.61
N VAL A 114 22.73 -16.08 -2.13
CA VAL A 114 22.05 -16.73 -0.99
C VAL A 114 22.10 -15.84 0.24
N VAL A 115 23.28 -15.32 0.59
CA VAL A 115 23.46 -14.39 1.71
C VAL A 115 22.68 -13.10 1.47
N LEU A 116 22.74 -12.56 0.25
CA LEU A 116 22.04 -11.32 -0.10
C LEU A 116 20.52 -11.46 0.02
N VAL A 117 19.93 -12.57 -0.43
CA VAL A 117 18.50 -12.83 -0.24
C VAL A 117 18.17 -13.01 1.26
N GLY A 118 19.07 -13.58 2.06
CA GLY A 118 18.94 -13.58 3.52
C GLY A 118 18.84 -12.16 4.09
N VAL A 119 19.67 -11.22 3.62
CA VAL A 119 19.59 -9.80 3.98
C VAL A 119 18.28 -9.16 3.52
N VAL A 120 17.78 -9.51 2.34
CA VAL A 120 16.43 -9.10 1.86
C VAL A 120 15.34 -9.59 2.81
N MET A 121 15.38 -10.85 3.24
CA MET A 121 14.41 -11.42 4.18
C MET A 121 14.42 -10.67 5.52
N MET A 122 15.60 -10.41 6.08
CA MET A 122 15.75 -9.61 7.29
C MET A 122 15.16 -8.21 7.11
N GLY A 123 15.51 -7.52 6.01
CA GLY A 123 14.98 -6.20 5.69
C GLY A 123 13.46 -6.20 5.56
N SER A 124 12.89 -7.17 4.84
CA SER A 124 11.43 -7.29 4.65
C SER A 124 10.68 -7.41 5.98
N VAL A 125 11.13 -8.30 6.87
CA VAL A 125 10.52 -8.47 8.20
C VAL A 125 10.72 -7.22 9.06
N MET A 126 11.91 -6.64 9.05
CA MET A 126 12.23 -5.47 9.85
C MET A 126 11.45 -4.23 9.41
N THR A 127 11.17 -4.03 8.12
CA THR A 127 10.31 -2.93 7.67
C THR A 127 8.93 -3.03 8.28
N SER A 128 8.29 -4.20 8.23
CA SER A 128 6.97 -4.45 8.80
C SER A 128 6.98 -4.33 10.33
N TYR A 129 7.98 -4.90 11.00
CA TYR A 129 8.11 -4.86 12.46
C TYR A 129 8.34 -3.44 12.98
N THR A 130 9.27 -2.68 12.39
CA THR A 130 9.54 -1.30 12.82
C THR A 130 8.33 -0.40 12.67
N ARG A 131 7.52 -0.57 11.62
CA ARG A 131 6.25 0.16 11.49
C ARG A 131 5.27 -0.20 12.60
N ALA A 132 5.01 -1.49 12.82
CA ALA A 132 4.10 -1.94 13.88
C ALA A 132 4.57 -1.48 15.27
N ARG A 133 5.88 -1.50 15.54
CA ARG A 133 6.45 -1.04 16.80
C ARG A 133 6.40 0.48 16.94
N ALA A 134 6.67 1.22 15.88
CA ALA A 134 6.53 2.68 15.87
C ALA A 134 5.08 3.08 16.15
N GLU A 135 4.09 2.44 15.51
CA GLU A 135 2.67 2.74 15.71
C GLU A 135 2.15 2.41 17.12
N SER A 136 2.89 1.61 17.91
CA SER A 136 2.64 1.44 19.35
C SER A 136 3.14 2.59 20.24
N LEU A 137 4.01 3.45 19.70
CA LEU A 137 4.66 4.56 20.41
C LEU A 137 4.22 5.94 19.89
N ILE A 138 3.92 6.04 18.59
CA ILE A 138 3.50 7.27 17.90
C ILE A 138 2.16 7.02 17.17
N PRO A 139 1.33 8.05 16.94
CA PRO A 139 0.00 7.86 16.34
C PRO A 139 0.01 7.20 14.96
N GLN A 140 1.02 7.48 14.13
CA GLN A 140 1.15 6.85 12.82
C GLN A 140 2.58 6.91 12.28
N CYS A 141 3.03 5.84 11.62
CA CYS A 141 4.33 5.77 10.94
C CYS A 141 4.15 5.45 9.45
N LYS A 142 3.86 6.49 8.65
CA LYS A 142 3.64 6.41 7.19
C LYS A 142 4.90 6.64 6.34
N VAL A 143 6.08 6.69 6.96
CA VAL A 143 7.33 6.91 6.22
C VAL A 143 7.96 5.60 5.75
N GLY A 144 8.63 5.64 4.60
CA GLY A 144 9.38 4.51 4.05
C GLY A 144 9.35 4.53 2.53
N PHE A 145 10.50 4.25 1.91
CA PHE A 145 10.62 4.27 0.45
C PHE A 145 10.19 2.94 -0.19
N LEU A 146 10.37 1.83 0.54
CA LEU A 146 10.10 0.50 0.04
C LEU A 146 9.13 -0.23 0.98
N GLU A 147 7.84 -0.16 0.69
CA GLU A 147 6.82 -0.98 1.36
C GLU A 147 6.61 -2.30 0.62
N ARG A 148 5.61 -3.07 1.07
CA ARG A 148 5.31 -4.40 0.52
C ARG A 148 4.93 -4.34 -0.97
N PRO A 149 4.01 -3.47 -1.43
CA PRO A 149 3.63 -3.41 -2.85
C PRO A 149 4.83 -3.13 -3.77
N GLU A 150 5.73 -2.22 -3.37
CA GLU A 150 6.92 -1.89 -4.15
C GLU A 150 7.87 -3.08 -4.25
N ARG A 151 8.04 -3.86 -3.17
CA ARG A 151 8.82 -5.11 -3.23
C ARG A 151 8.22 -6.13 -4.19
N ILE A 152 6.90 -6.31 -4.17
CA ILE A 152 6.22 -7.23 -5.09
C ILE A 152 6.41 -6.78 -6.55
N VAL A 153 6.28 -5.48 -6.84
CA VAL A 153 6.55 -4.92 -8.17
C VAL A 153 7.99 -5.16 -8.60
N LEU A 154 8.96 -4.94 -7.71
CA LEU A 154 10.37 -5.23 -8.00
C LEU A 154 10.59 -6.72 -8.30
N LEU A 155 10.00 -7.63 -7.53
CA LEU A 155 10.05 -9.07 -7.80
C LEU A 155 9.43 -9.44 -9.14
N ILE A 156 8.32 -8.82 -9.52
CA ILE A 156 7.70 -9.00 -10.84
C ILE A 156 8.67 -8.55 -11.94
N ILE A 157 9.27 -7.36 -11.82
CA ILE A 157 10.27 -6.86 -12.78
C ILE A 157 11.46 -7.84 -12.86
N GLY A 158 12.00 -8.28 -11.72
CA GLY A 158 13.10 -9.24 -11.69
C GLY A 158 12.75 -10.59 -12.31
N SER A 159 11.48 -10.98 -12.25
CA SER A 159 10.98 -12.24 -12.83
C SER A 159 10.92 -12.24 -14.35
N PHE A 160 10.73 -11.07 -14.99
CA PHE A 160 10.67 -10.94 -16.45
C PHE A 160 12.01 -10.53 -17.07
N TYR A 161 12.86 -9.84 -16.31
CA TYR A 161 14.16 -9.36 -16.79
C TYR A 161 15.31 -10.11 -16.08
N TYR A 162 15.88 -9.51 -15.04
CA TYR A 162 17.00 -10.07 -14.29
C TYR A 162 16.76 -9.94 -12.79
N MET A 163 16.77 -11.07 -12.09
CA MET A 163 16.54 -11.11 -10.64
C MET A 163 17.75 -10.59 -9.85
N ASP A 164 18.96 -10.85 -10.32
CA ASP A 164 20.22 -10.51 -9.66
C ASP A 164 20.32 -9.01 -9.24
N PRO A 165 20.15 -8.02 -10.13
CA PRO A 165 20.20 -6.61 -9.73
C PRO A 165 19.02 -6.19 -8.84
N ILE A 166 17.86 -6.84 -9.01
CA ILE A 166 16.66 -6.54 -8.22
C ILE A 166 16.86 -6.96 -6.76
N VAL A 167 17.49 -8.11 -6.51
CA VAL A 167 17.80 -8.55 -5.14
C VAL A 167 18.70 -7.52 -4.44
N TRP A 168 19.70 -6.95 -5.14
CA TRP A 168 20.52 -5.86 -4.61
C TRP A 168 19.70 -4.62 -4.25
N VAL A 169 18.83 -4.18 -5.16
CA VAL A 169 17.96 -3.02 -4.94
C VAL A 169 17.06 -3.23 -3.73
N ILE A 170 16.41 -4.40 -3.63
CA ILE A 170 15.53 -4.71 -2.49
C ILE A 170 16.34 -4.76 -1.19
N ALA A 171 17.54 -5.36 -1.19
CA ALA A 171 18.38 -5.46 -0.01
C ALA A 171 18.75 -4.08 0.55
N VAL A 172 19.21 -3.18 -0.32
CA VAL A 172 19.62 -1.83 0.08
C VAL A 172 18.41 -1.01 0.53
N LEU A 173 17.36 -0.94 -0.29
CA LEU A 173 16.20 -0.08 -0.04
C LEU A 173 15.38 -0.53 1.17
N SER A 174 15.29 -1.84 1.44
CA SER A 174 14.55 -2.35 2.60
C SER A 174 15.26 -1.95 3.89
N ASN A 175 16.57 -2.16 3.96
CA ASN A 175 17.35 -1.79 5.15
C ASN A 175 17.44 -0.27 5.33
N TRP A 176 17.57 0.49 4.24
CA TRP A 176 17.47 1.96 4.28
C TRP A 176 16.11 2.42 4.85
N THR A 177 15.02 1.79 4.42
CA THR A 177 13.67 2.09 4.91
C THR A 177 13.54 1.84 6.42
N VAL A 178 14.16 0.78 6.94
CA VAL A 178 14.22 0.51 8.39
C VAL A 178 14.93 1.65 9.13
N VAL A 179 16.10 2.07 8.66
CA VAL A 179 16.86 3.17 9.27
C VAL A 179 16.04 4.48 9.24
N HIS A 180 15.41 4.79 8.11
CA HIS A 180 14.56 5.96 7.97
C HIS A 180 13.39 5.95 8.97
N ARG A 181 12.73 4.80 9.17
CA ARG A 181 11.65 4.63 10.16
C ARG A 181 12.14 4.82 11.59
N ILE A 182 13.32 4.31 11.92
CA ILE A 182 13.92 4.49 13.26
C ILE A 182 14.21 5.97 13.53
N LEU A 183 14.86 6.66 12.59
CA LEU A 183 15.18 8.08 12.74
C LEU A 183 13.91 8.94 12.84
N TYR A 184 12.90 8.66 12.02
CA TYR A 184 11.61 9.34 12.08
C TYR A 184 10.91 9.13 13.43
N THR A 185 10.87 7.90 13.92
CA THR A 185 10.24 7.57 15.21
C THR A 185 10.96 8.29 16.36
N ARG A 186 12.29 8.27 16.36
CA ARG A 186 13.11 9.00 17.35
C ARG A 186 12.83 10.50 17.33
N ALA A 187 12.80 11.11 16.15
CA ALA A 187 12.53 12.55 16.00
C ALA A 187 11.14 12.91 16.54
N ARG A 188 10.13 12.04 16.30
CA ARG A 188 8.77 12.27 16.79
C ARG A 188 8.65 12.10 18.30
N MET A 189 9.38 11.15 18.90
CA MET A 189 9.38 10.93 20.36
C MET A 189 10.10 12.05 21.14
N MET A 190 11.17 12.64 20.59
CA MET A 190 11.97 13.66 21.29
C MET A 190 11.43 15.11 21.15
N GLY A 191 10.30 15.31 20.49
CA GLY A 191 9.59 16.60 20.48
C GLY A 191 10.29 17.80 19.81
N ARG A 192 11.38 17.65 19.02
CA ARG A 192 12.04 18.76 18.27
C ARG A 192 12.79 18.30 16.98
N PRO A 193 12.98 19.13 15.91
CA PRO A 193 12.03 20.07 15.26
C PRO A 193 12.13 20.24 13.69
N ALA A 194 11.21 21.06 13.17
CA ALA A 194 11.24 21.93 11.97
C ALA A 194 10.81 21.42 10.56
N TRP A 195 11.55 20.56 9.85
CA TRP A 195 11.24 20.33 8.42
C TRP A 195 9.99 19.47 8.16
N VAL A 196 9.62 18.59 9.11
CA VAL A 196 8.42 17.73 9.01
C VAL A 196 7.11 18.49 9.26
N LEU A 197 7.15 19.55 10.08
CA LEU A 197 5.97 20.39 10.38
C LEU A 197 5.81 21.53 9.37
N ALA A 198 6.86 21.88 8.62
CA ALA A 198 6.83 22.93 7.61
C ALA A 198 5.90 22.59 6.43
N HIS A 199 5.80 21.32 6.04
CA HIS A 199 4.87 20.87 5.00
C HIS A 199 3.40 20.94 5.43
N GLN A 200 3.08 20.61 6.68
CA GLN A 200 1.70 20.69 7.18
C GLN A 200 1.20 22.13 7.38
N LYS A 201 2.08 23.03 7.85
CA LYS A 201 1.72 24.47 8.01
C LYS A 201 1.56 25.21 6.68
N GLN A 202 2.19 24.73 5.60
CA GLN A 202 1.96 25.25 4.24
C GLN A 202 0.60 24.81 3.70
N GLU A 203 0.21 23.54 3.89
CA GLU A 203 -1.10 23.02 3.48
C GLU A 203 -2.26 23.68 4.26
N GLU A 204 -2.09 23.96 5.56
CA GLU A 204 -3.09 24.68 6.36
C GLU A 204 -3.24 26.16 5.95
N LYS A 205 -2.12 26.87 5.66
CA LYS A 205 -2.17 28.26 5.17
C LYS A 205 -2.71 28.39 3.75
N GLU A 206 -2.46 27.43 2.87
CA GLU A 206 -3.07 27.36 1.54
C GLU A 206 -4.57 27.01 1.61
N GLY A 207 -4.99 26.26 2.63
CA GLY A 207 -6.39 26.00 2.96
C GLY A 207 -7.11 27.24 3.48
N GLU A 208 -6.55 27.93 4.48
CA GLU A 208 -7.13 29.15 5.08
C GLU A 208 -7.19 30.32 4.08
N SER A 209 -6.17 30.51 3.25
CA SER A 209 -6.17 31.56 2.21
C SER A 209 -7.20 31.30 1.09
N ARG A 210 -7.49 30.03 0.77
CA ARG A 210 -8.60 29.67 -0.15
C ARG A 210 -9.96 29.88 0.50
N GLN A 211 -10.07 29.67 1.82
CA GLN A 211 -11.30 29.88 2.56
C GLN A 211 -11.62 31.37 2.73
N GLU A 212 -10.63 32.22 3.07
CA GLU A 212 -10.78 33.67 3.10
C GLU A 212 -11.04 34.30 1.73
N THR A 213 -10.50 33.74 0.64
CA THR A 213 -10.76 34.21 -0.73
C THR A 213 -12.16 33.78 -1.22
N GLY A 214 -12.69 32.68 -0.68
CA GLY A 214 -14.06 32.21 -0.90
C GLY A 214 -15.11 33.07 -0.18
N ASP A 215 -14.86 33.39 1.09
CA ASP A 215 -15.77 34.23 1.89
C ASP A 215 -15.78 35.70 1.43
N ARG A 216 -14.67 36.24 0.92
CA ARG A 216 -14.65 37.62 0.38
C ARG A 216 -15.44 37.79 -0.93
N LYS A 217 -15.86 36.71 -1.58
CA LYS A 217 -16.72 36.76 -2.77
C LYS A 217 -18.22 36.70 -2.44
N LEU A 218 -18.59 36.48 -1.19
CA LEU A 218 -19.98 36.32 -0.76
C LEU A 218 -20.22 37.22 0.46
N GLU A 219 -20.55 38.50 0.21
CA GLU A 219 -21.34 39.45 1.04
C GLU A 219 -21.10 40.90 0.54
N PRO A 220 -22.07 41.84 0.64
CA PRO A 220 -23.35 41.88 -0.06
C PRO A 220 -23.48 43.19 -0.88
N GLY A 221 -23.34 43.10 -2.20
CA GLY A 221 -23.31 44.26 -3.12
C GLY A 221 -24.58 44.50 -3.94
N GLU A 222 -25.72 43.92 -3.56
CA GLU A 222 -27.03 44.21 -4.18
C GLU A 222 -28.08 44.52 -3.11
N ARG A 223 -27.88 45.65 -2.43
CA ARG A 223 -28.96 46.41 -1.79
C ARG A 223 -28.91 47.84 -2.28
N VAL A 224 -29.31 48.08 -3.53
CA VAL A 224 -29.80 49.41 -3.99
C VAL A 224 -30.83 49.19 -5.09
N SER A 225 -31.96 49.91 -4.97
CA SER A 225 -33.12 50.07 -5.88
C SER A 225 -34.36 49.32 -5.35
N ALA A 226 -35.43 49.93 -4.85
CA ALA A 226 -35.96 51.26 -5.13
C ALA A 226 -36.69 51.85 -3.91
N GLU A 227 -36.38 53.11 -3.62
CA GLU A 227 -37.15 54.01 -2.78
C GLU A 227 -38.37 54.52 -3.56
N SER A 228 -39.51 54.59 -2.87
CA SER A 228 -40.65 55.52 -3.05
C SER A 228 -41.25 55.73 -4.44
N THR A 229 -42.50 55.31 -4.61
CA THR A 229 -43.58 56.20 -5.12
C THR A 229 -44.94 55.67 -4.66
N SER A 230 -45.50 56.29 -3.62
CA SER A 230 -46.95 56.47 -3.53
C SER A 230 -47.32 57.75 -4.28
N PRO A 231 -48.43 57.73 -5.02
CA PRO A 231 -49.35 58.86 -4.93
C PRO A 231 -50.77 58.40 -4.63
N ASP A 232 -51.34 59.15 -3.71
CA ASP A 232 -52.77 59.29 -3.40
C ASP A 232 -53.59 59.70 -4.64
N TYR A 233 -54.90 59.41 -4.61
CA TYR A 233 -56.03 60.19 -5.13
C TYR A 233 -57.22 59.31 -5.58
N SER A 234 -58.31 59.45 -4.80
CA SER A 234 -59.75 59.29 -5.14
C SER A 234 -60.36 57.89 -5.19
#